data_AF-A0A813ICZ2-F1
#
_entry.id   AF-A0A813ICZ2-F1
#
_cell.length_a   1.000
_cell.length_b   1.000
_cell.length_c   1.000
_cell.angle_alpha   90.00
_cell.angle_beta   90.00
_cell.angle_gamma   90.00
#
_symmetry.space_group_name_H-M   'P 1'
#
loop_
_entity.id
_entity.type
_entity.pdbx_description
1 polymer ?
#
loop_
_entity_poly.entity_id
_entity_poly.type
_entity_poly.pdbx_seq_one_letter_code
_entity_poly.pdbx_strand_id
1 'polypeptide(L)'
;MGYEGYPLVGDPAYGGPSPNWCPRQWLHAWHLRINVPAEGLLDVEVPVPSDLRTVLQKLTAEDATATEKLQEWILSGDASCPSDQGY
;
A
#
# COMPACT_ATOMS: atom_id res chain seq x y z
N MET A 1 -2.26 12.36 -7.08
CA MET A 1 -1.02 11.57 -7.32
C MET A 1 -0.10 12.12 -8.42
N GLY A 2 -0.52 12.36 -9.68
CA GLY A 2 0.36 13.02 -10.66
C GLY A 2 0.45 14.56 -10.52
N TYR A 3 -0.50 15.16 -9.81
CA TYR A 3 -0.71 16.62 -9.75
C TYR A 3 -0.21 17.27 -8.45
N GLU A 4 0.02 16.50 -7.37
CA GLU A 4 0.44 17.02 -6.05
C GLU A 4 1.96 16.98 -5.82
N GLY A 5 2.76 16.62 -6.83
CA GLY A 5 4.22 16.61 -6.75
C GLY A 5 4.85 15.37 -6.10
N TYR A 6 4.04 14.38 -5.69
CA TYR A 6 4.51 13.12 -5.11
C TYR A 6 4.09 11.93 -5.98
N PRO A 7 4.85 11.63 -7.05
CA PRO A 7 4.54 10.50 -7.91
C PRO A 7 4.75 9.17 -7.17
N LEU A 8 3.97 8.16 -7.57
CA LEU A 8 4.11 6.82 -7.02
C LEU A 8 5.45 6.21 -7.43
N VAL A 9 6.10 5.54 -6.48
CA VAL A 9 7.36 4.84 -6.72
C VAL A 9 7.14 3.74 -7.77
N GLY A 10 8.00 3.70 -8.78
CA GLY A 10 7.94 2.68 -9.84
C GLY A 10 6.85 2.92 -10.88
N ASP A 11 6.18 4.07 -10.89
CA ASP A 11 5.26 4.48 -11.95
C ASP A 11 6.02 5.10 -13.14
N PRO A 12 6.15 4.41 -14.28
CA PRO A 12 6.89 4.93 -15.43
C PRO A 12 6.19 6.10 -16.14
N ALA A 13 4.88 6.31 -15.89
CA ALA A 13 4.11 7.38 -16.53
C ALA A 13 4.24 8.71 -15.78
N TYR A 14 4.37 8.68 -14.45
CA TYR A 14 4.39 9.89 -13.60
C TYR A 14 5.66 10.06 -12.75
N GLY A 15 6.41 8.99 -12.46
CA GLY A 15 7.53 8.97 -11.51
C GLY A 15 8.92 8.78 -12.11
N GLY A 16 9.04 8.63 -13.42
CA GLY A 16 10.33 8.40 -14.09
C GLY A 16 10.79 6.94 -14.04
N PRO A 17 12.08 6.66 -14.28
CA PRO A 17 12.58 5.29 -14.40
C PRO A 17 12.36 4.49 -13.12
N SER A 18 11.75 3.31 -13.25
CA SER A 18 11.47 2.42 -12.12
C SER A 18 12.78 2.04 -11.41
N PRO A 19 12.89 2.25 -10.08
CA PRO A 19 14.10 1.90 -9.35
C PRO A 19 14.32 0.38 -9.36
N ASN A 20 15.57 -0.08 -9.49
CA ASN A 20 15.89 -1.52 -9.48
C ASN A 20 15.43 -2.25 -8.20
N TRP A 21 15.21 -1.52 -7.11
CA TRP A 21 14.72 -2.07 -5.84
C TRP A 21 13.19 -2.22 -5.80
N CYS A 22 12.45 -1.67 -6.77
CA CYS A 22 10.99 -1.72 -6.85
C CYS A 22 10.54 -2.24 -8.24
N PRO A 23 10.17 -3.52 -8.37
CA PRO A 23 9.95 -4.16 -9.66
C PRO A 23 8.66 -3.72 -10.38
N ARG A 24 7.73 -3.08 -9.68
CA ARG A 24 6.46 -2.57 -10.23
C ARG A 24 6.01 -1.28 -9.53
N GLN A 25 4.97 -0.65 -10.05
CA GLN A 25 4.31 0.48 -9.38
C GLN A 25 3.89 0.09 -7.96
N TRP A 26 4.18 0.98 -7.00
CA TRP A 26 3.80 0.82 -5.60
C TRP A 26 2.31 1.10 -5.37
N LEU A 27 1.47 0.23 -5.95
CA LEU A 27 0.03 0.33 -5.88
C LEU A 27 -0.56 -1.05 -5.62
N HIS A 28 -1.27 -1.20 -4.50
CA HIS A 28 -1.96 -2.43 -4.12
C HIS A 28 -3.37 -2.10 -3.63
N ALA A 29 -4.38 -2.70 -4.28
CA ALA A 29 -5.76 -2.61 -3.85
C ALA A 29 -5.97 -3.61 -2.70
N TRP A 30 -5.74 -3.14 -1.47
CA TRP A 30 -5.80 -3.96 -0.26
C TRP A 30 -7.23 -4.31 0.17
N HIS A 31 -8.22 -3.50 -0.20
CA HIS A 31 -9.63 -3.67 0.15
C HIS A 31 -10.52 -3.42 -1.06
N LEU A 32 -11.49 -4.30 -1.26
CA LEU A 32 -12.51 -4.18 -2.29
C LEU A 32 -13.88 -4.37 -1.66
N ARG A 33 -14.69 -3.31 -1.66
CA ARG A 33 -16.08 -3.33 -1.22
C ARG A 33 -17.01 -2.89 -2.33
N ILE A 34 -17.83 -3.80 -2.84
CA ILE A 34 -18.76 -3.56 -3.95
C ILE A 34 -20.12 -4.16 -3.61
N ASN A 35 -21.19 -3.43 -3.87
CA ASN A 35 -22.54 -4.00 -3.81
C ASN A 35 -22.91 -4.59 -5.17
N VAL A 36 -22.97 -5.92 -5.25
CA VAL A 36 -23.29 -6.65 -6.46
C VAL A 36 -24.81 -6.84 -6.53
N PRO A 37 -25.49 -6.38 -7.59
CA PRO A 37 -26.97 -6.38 -7.66
C PRO A 37 -27.65 -7.74 -7.46
N ALA A 38 -26.94 -8.85 -7.73
CA ALA A 38 -27.45 -10.21 -7.60
C ALA A 38 -26.89 -10.97 -6.38
N GLU A 39 -25.77 -10.53 -5.79
CA GLU A 39 -25.04 -11.29 -4.76
C GLU A 39 -24.97 -10.54 -3.42
N GLY A 40 -25.33 -9.25 -3.40
CA GLY A 40 -25.27 -8.40 -2.22
C GLY A 40 -23.89 -7.79 -2.01
N LEU A 41 -23.57 -7.44 -0.77
CA LEU A 41 -22.32 -6.76 -0.44
C LEU A 41 -21.15 -7.75 -0.49
N LEU A 42 -20.24 -7.53 -1.44
CA LEU A 42 -18.95 -8.18 -1.48
C LEU A 42 -17.93 -7.29 -0.74
N ASP A 43 -17.29 -7.84 0.28
CA ASP A 43 -16.24 -7.18 1.06
C ASP A 43 -15.05 -8.14 1.15
N VAL A 44 -13.94 -7.78 0.50
CA VAL A 44 -12.76 -8.62 0.35
C VAL A 44 -11.51 -7.83 0.68
N GLU A 45 -10.68 -8.40 1.56
CA GLU A 45 -9.36 -7.90 1.89
C GLU A 45 -8.29 -8.81 1.30
N VAL A 46 -7.23 -8.21 0.77
CA VAL A 46 -6.06 -8.94 0.24
C VAL A 46 -4.81 -8.43 0.95
N PRO A 47 -4.08 -9.32 1.67
CA PRO A 47 -2.88 -8.93 2.39
C PRO A 47 -1.81 -8.38 1.43
N VAL A 48 -0.91 -7.55 1.97
CA VAL A 48 0.16 -6.96 1.17
C VAL A 48 1.01 -8.06 0.56
N PRO A 49 1.19 -8.06 -0.77
CA PRO A 49 1.90 -9.12 -1.46
C PRO A 49 3.40 -9.09 -1.10
N SER A 50 4.01 -10.26 -1.10
CA SER A 50 5.38 -10.49 -0.58
C SER A 50 6.46 -9.63 -1.24
N ASP A 51 6.24 -9.23 -2.49
CA ASP A 51 7.12 -8.35 -3.26
C ASP A 51 7.16 -6.94 -2.68
N LEU A 52 6.01 -6.36 -2.32
CA LEU A 52 5.93 -5.04 -1.68
C LEU A 52 6.45 -5.10 -0.24
N ARG A 53 6.20 -6.20 0.48
CA ARG A 53 6.75 -6.42 1.83
C ARG A 53 8.28 -6.46 1.83
N THR A 54 8.88 -7.11 0.83
CA THR A 54 10.35 -7.17 0.69
C THR A 54 10.96 -5.79 0.52
N VAL A 55 10.23 -4.88 -0.13
CA VAL A 55 10.72 -3.53 -0.32
C VAL A 55 10.48 -2.66 0.92
N LEU A 56 9.37 -2.84 1.65
CA LEU A 56 9.18 -2.19 2.96
C LEU A 56 10.35 -2.50 3.91
N GLN A 57 10.88 -3.73 3.89
CA GLN A 57 12.05 -4.11 4.69
C GLN A 57 13.35 -3.39 4.29
N LYS A 58 13.42 -2.83 3.08
CA LYS A 58 14.60 -2.09 2.58
C LYS A 58 14.50 -0.59 2.85
N LEU A 59 13.33 -0.10 3.25
CA LEU A 59 13.10 1.31 3.52
C LEU A 59 13.46 1.61 4.97
N THR A 60 14.10 2.75 5.18
CA THR A 60 14.38 3.30 6.50
C THR A 60 13.47 4.50 6.70
N ALA A 61 12.74 4.54 7.81
CA ALA A 61 11.95 5.71 8.17
C ALA A 61 12.87 6.86 8.57
N GLU A 62 12.64 8.05 8.01
CA GLU A 62 13.40 9.26 8.35
C GLU A 62 12.86 9.95 9.62
N ASP A 63 11.56 9.78 9.91
CA ASP A 63 10.87 10.40 11.05
C ASP A 63 10.27 9.36 12.00
N ALA A 64 10.00 9.79 13.24
CA ALA A 64 9.38 8.95 14.28
C ALA A 64 8.00 8.43 13.84
N THR A 65 7.17 9.27 13.22
CA THR A 65 5.85 8.90 12.69
C THR A 65 5.96 7.87 11.56
N ALA A 66 6.96 8.02 10.68
CA ALA A 66 7.21 7.06 9.62
C ALA A 66 7.72 5.72 10.18
N THR A 67 8.48 5.75 11.27
CA THR A 67 9.00 4.56 11.95
C THR A 67 7.87 3.75 12.56
N GLU A 68 6.95 4.42 13.25
CA GLU A 68 5.79 3.78 13.87
C GLU A 68 4.90 3.10 12.82
N LYS A 69 4.63 3.80 11.70
CA LYS A 69 3.86 3.24 10.57
C LYS A 69 4.56 2.07 9.88
N LEU A 70 5.87 2.17 9.70
CA LEU A 70 6.66 1.08 9.10
C LEU A 70 6.67 -0.16 10.01
N GLN A 71 6.79 0.03 11.33
CA GLN A 71 6.74 -1.07 12.29
C GLN A 71 5.36 -1.71 12.34
N GLU A 72 4.28 -0.92 12.34
CA GLU A 72 2.91 -1.40 12.22
C GLU A 72 2.75 -2.32 10.99
N TRP A 73 3.24 -1.89 9.83
CA TRP A 73 3.07 -2.66 8.58
C TRP A 73 3.98 -3.89 8.46
N ILE A 74 5.17 -3.86 9.08
CA ILE A 74 6.07 -5.02 9.13
C ILE A 74 5.54 -6.07 10.12
N LEU A 75 5.03 -5.64 11.28
CA LEU A 75 4.57 -6.52 12.35
C LEU A 75 3.16 -7.07 12.10
N SER A 76 2.27 -6.30 11.49
CA SER A 76 0.87 -6.68 11.37
C SER A 76 0.67 -7.90 10.48
N GLY A 77 1.55 -8.17 9.51
CA GLY A 77 1.44 -9.37 8.64
C GLY A 77 0.21 -9.40 7.71
N ASP A 78 -0.81 -8.64 8.07
CA ASP A 78 -2.00 -8.23 7.34
C ASP A 78 -2.02 -6.71 7.44
N ALA A 79 -1.95 -6.02 6.31
CA ALA A 79 -2.09 -4.57 6.32
C ALA A 79 -3.58 -4.23 6.43
N SER A 80 -4.17 -4.51 7.59
CA SER A 80 -5.43 -3.88 7.96
C SER A 80 -5.14 -2.39 8.13
N CYS A 81 -5.81 -1.54 7.34
CA CYS A 81 -5.68 -0.10 7.54
C CYS A 81 -6.08 0.27 8.97
N PRO A 82 -5.33 1.14 9.66
CA PRO A 82 -5.67 1.62 11.00
C PRO A 82 -6.92 2.53 11.05
N SER A 83 -7.79 2.49 10.05
CA SER A 83 -9.02 3.29 9.97
C SER A 83 -10.30 2.53 10.36
N ASP A 84 -10.20 1.31 10.89
CA ASP A 84 -11.36 0.59 11.47
C ASP A 84 -11.76 1.09 12.88
N GLN A 85 -11.26 2.26 13.31
CA GLN A 85 -11.86 2.96 14.44
C GLN A 85 -13.05 3.77 13.92
N GLY A 86 -14.23 3.20 14.19
CA GLY A 86 -15.52 3.55 13.62
C GLY A 86 -15.89 5.04 13.57
N TYR A 87 -16.78 5.30 12.62
CA TYR A 87 -17.58 6.52 12.51
C TYR A 87 -19.05 6.20 12.83
#